data_AF-A0A0G4GP11-F1
#
_entry.id   AF-A0A0G4GP11-F1
#
_cell.length_a   1.000
_cell.length_b   1.000
_cell.length_c   1.000
_cell.angle_alpha   90.00
_cell.angle_beta   90.00
_cell.angle_gamma   90.00
#
_symmetry.space_group_name_H-M   'P 1'
#
loop_
_entity.id
_entity.type
_entity.pdbx_description
1 polymer ?
#
loop_
_entity_poly.entity_id
_entity_poly.type
_entity_poly.pdbx_seq_one_letter_code
_entity_poly.pdbx_strand_id
1 'polypeptide(L)'
;MPSSGRCECGGEFACSSSASSPDAPLRQCCYADDSSALGKLLAILVWFRALCRIGPSYGYHPDHAKCFLVVKPDLVHTARELFAAEGVQIVMGRRFVGGYMGDETGRAAFLREKVEG
;
A
#
# COMPACT_ATOMS: atom_id res chain seq x y z
N MET A 1 -27.48 11.71 12.04
CA MET A 1 -27.04 10.66 11.10
C MET A 1 -26.71 11.33 9.76
N PRO A 2 -25.45 11.58 9.40
CA PRO A 2 -25.12 11.94 8.03
C PRO A 2 -24.66 10.71 7.25
N SER A 3 -25.47 10.44 6.24
CA SER A 3 -25.32 9.54 5.12
C SER A 3 -24.29 10.03 4.09
N SER A 4 -23.79 9.07 3.30
CA SER A 4 -23.19 9.25 1.96
C SER A 4 -21.78 9.88 1.90
N GLY A 5 -20.75 9.05 2.10
CA GLY A 5 -19.39 9.32 1.61
C GLY A 5 -19.28 9.04 0.11
N ARG A 6 -19.23 10.11 -0.68
CA ARG A 6 -18.94 10.10 -2.13
C ARG A 6 -17.46 9.72 -2.34
N CYS A 7 -17.20 8.62 -3.01
CA CYS A 7 -15.85 8.28 -3.49
C CYS A 7 -15.62 9.00 -4.83
N GLU A 8 -14.77 10.03 -4.84
CA GLU A 8 -14.34 10.67 -6.09
C GLU A 8 -13.00 10.06 -6.53
N CYS A 9 -13.08 9.18 -7.52
CA CYS A 9 -11.93 8.62 -8.23
C CYS A 9 -11.40 9.69 -9.19
N GLY A 10 -10.56 10.60 -8.70
CA GLY A 10 -9.80 11.55 -9.52
C GLY A 10 -8.34 11.14 -9.57
N GLY A 11 -7.86 10.71 -10.74
CA GLY A 11 -6.49 10.27 -10.93
C GLY A 11 -5.47 11.41 -10.88
N GLU A 12 -4.34 11.15 -10.24
CA GLU A 12 -3.01 11.60 -10.69
C GLU A 12 -1.94 10.86 -9.87
N PHE A 13 -1.13 10.03 -10.55
CA PHE A 13 0.08 9.45 -9.96
C PHE A 13 1.19 10.52 -10.03
N ALA A 14 1.15 11.50 -9.14
CA ALA A 14 2.21 12.50 -9.03
C ALA A 14 3.25 12.05 -7.99
N CYS A 15 4.39 11.58 -8.48
CA CYS A 15 5.62 11.49 -7.70
C CYS A 15 6.17 12.91 -7.54
N SER A 16 5.74 13.60 -6.48
CA SER A 16 6.23 14.94 -6.15
C SER A 16 7.14 14.89 -4.94
N SER A 17 8.42 15.13 -5.17
CA SER A 17 9.45 15.35 -4.16
C SER A 17 9.17 16.66 -3.43
N SER A 18 8.46 16.63 -2.30
CA SER A 18 8.44 17.74 -1.35
C SER A 18 8.18 17.23 0.06
N ALA A 19 8.87 17.85 1.02
CA ALA A 19 8.95 17.45 2.42
C ALA A 19 7.57 17.08 2.99
N SER A 20 7.42 15.84 3.44
CA SER A 20 6.17 15.32 3.97
C SER A 20 5.80 16.08 5.24
N SER A 21 4.77 16.93 5.16
CA SER A 21 4.15 17.53 6.35
C SER A 21 3.76 16.43 7.35
N PRO A 22 3.92 16.63 8.67
CA PRO A 22 3.55 15.66 9.70
C PRO A 22 2.09 15.16 9.57
N ASP A 23 1.23 15.93 8.90
CA ASP A 23 -0.21 15.67 8.77
C ASP A 23 -0.68 15.22 7.38
N ALA A 24 0.23 14.83 6.48
CA ALA A 24 -0.18 14.38 5.14
C ALA A 24 -1.18 13.19 5.24
N PRO A 25 -2.36 13.28 4.59
CA PRO A 25 -3.41 12.28 4.74
C PRO A 25 -3.01 10.94 4.13
N LEU A 26 -3.41 9.85 4.77
CA LEU A 26 -3.32 8.50 4.23
C LEU A 26 -4.20 8.41 2.97
N ARG A 27 -3.64 7.91 1.87
CA ARG A 27 -4.38 7.66 0.63
C ARG A 27 -4.70 6.18 0.54
N GLN A 28 -5.96 5.82 0.33
CA GLN A 28 -6.38 4.42 0.16
C GLN A 28 -7.03 4.22 -1.21
N CYS A 29 -6.90 3.01 -1.76
CA CYS A 29 -7.50 2.60 -3.02
C CYS A 29 -7.88 1.12 -2.95
N CYS A 30 -9.02 0.75 -3.55
CA CYS A 30 -9.48 -0.63 -3.66
C CYS A 30 -9.70 -0.96 -5.14
N TYR A 31 -9.32 -2.16 -5.56
CA TYR A 31 -9.63 -2.71 -6.87
C TYR A 31 -10.14 -4.14 -6.69
N ALA A 32 -11.42 -4.38 -7.01
CA ALA A 32 -12.08 -5.64 -6.66
C ALA A 32 -11.93 -5.95 -5.14
N ASP A 33 -11.38 -7.11 -4.79
CA ASP A 33 -11.07 -7.51 -3.41
C ASP A 33 -9.70 -7.01 -2.91
N ASP A 34 -8.85 -6.43 -3.76
CA ASP A 34 -7.56 -5.92 -3.32
C ASP A 34 -7.67 -4.50 -2.77
N SER A 35 -7.28 -4.33 -1.50
CA SER A 35 -7.19 -3.02 -0.83
C SER A 35 -5.74 -2.58 -0.66
N SER A 36 -5.47 -1.29 -0.86
CA SER A 36 -4.13 -0.70 -0.80
C SER A 36 -4.16 0.67 -0.12
N ALA A 37 -3.06 1.02 0.54
CA ALA A 37 -2.89 2.34 1.15
C ALA A 37 -1.45 2.85 1.01
N LEU A 38 -1.32 4.17 0.93
CA LEU A 38 -0.06 4.89 0.82
C LEU A 38 -0.02 6.00 1.87
N GLY A 39 1.08 6.05 2.62
CA GLY A 39 1.32 7.06 3.64
C GLY A 39 2.48 6.68 4.54
N LYS A 40 2.47 7.20 5.77
CA LYS A 40 3.49 6.93 6.78
C LYS A 40 3.31 5.54 7.37
N LEU A 41 4.40 4.90 7.78
CA LEU A 41 4.38 3.54 8.34
C LEU A 41 3.36 3.36 9.46
N LEU A 42 3.34 4.26 10.45
CA LEU A 42 2.38 4.20 11.55
C LEU A 42 0.93 4.38 11.09
N ALA A 43 0.68 5.28 10.14
CA ALA A 43 -0.67 5.48 9.59
C ALA A 43 -1.15 4.25 8.82
N ILE A 44 -0.26 3.61 8.04
CA ILE A 44 -0.55 2.35 7.33
C ILE A 44 -0.81 1.23 8.34
N LEU A 45 -0.04 1.14 9.43
CA LEU A 45 -0.25 0.13 10.47
C LEU A 45 -1.62 0.27 11.14
N VAL A 46 -2.00 1.48 11.52
CA VAL A 46 -3.32 1.77 12.10
C VAL A 46 -4.43 1.42 11.11
N TRP A 47 -4.27 1.78 9.85
CA TRP A 47 -5.21 1.44 8.79
C TRP A 47 -5.33 -0.08 8.58
N PHE A 48 -4.20 -0.79 8.51
CA PHE A 48 -4.17 -2.24 8.31
C PHE A 48 -4.88 -2.97 9.46
N ARG A 49 -4.57 -2.61 10.70
CA ARG A 49 -5.26 -3.17 11.88
C ARG A 49 -6.75 -2.87 11.87
N ALA A 50 -7.14 -1.65 11.47
CA ALA A 50 -8.55 -1.31 11.33
C ALA A 50 -9.21 -2.18 10.26
N LEU A 51 -8.56 -2.39 9.11
CA LEU A 51 -9.03 -3.24 8.02
C LEU A 51 -9.22 -4.70 8.48
N CYS A 52 -8.25 -5.27 9.19
CA CYS A 52 -8.38 -6.63 9.74
C CYS A 52 -9.50 -6.73 10.79
N ARG A 53 -9.74 -5.66 11.57
CA ARG A 53 -10.78 -5.63 12.60
C ARG A 53 -12.19 -5.48 12.03
N ILE A 54 -12.39 -4.56 11.07
CA ILE A 54 -13.72 -4.22 10.55
C ILE A 54 -14.06 -5.02 9.29
N GLY A 55 -13.06 -5.42 8.51
CA GLY A 55 -13.22 -6.14 7.23
C GLY A 55 -14.12 -7.37 7.33
N PRO A 56 -13.98 -8.25 8.34
CA PRO A 56 -14.82 -9.43 8.48
C PRO A 56 -16.33 -9.13 8.54
N SER A 57 -16.73 -7.98 9.09
CA SER A 57 -18.14 -7.55 9.12
C SER A 57 -18.71 -7.23 7.73
N TYR A 58 -17.84 -7.01 6.76
CA TYR A 58 -18.16 -6.77 5.35
C TYR A 58 -17.82 -7.98 4.45
N GLY A 59 -17.47 -9.13 5.04
CA GLY A 59 -17.03 -10.31 4.31
C GLY A 59 -15.61 -10.20 3.74
N TYR A 60 -14.83 -9.20 4.16
CA TYR A 60 -13.45 -9.00 3.73
C TYR A 60 -12.48 -9.62 4.74
N HIS A 61 -11.75 -10.65 4.33
CA HIS A 61 -10.83 -11.40 5.18
C HIS A 61 -9.40 -11.30 4.62
N PRO A 62 -8.63 -10.26 4.98
CA PRO A 62 -7.27 -10.11 4.49
C PRO A 62 -6.41 -11.28 4.97
N ASP A 63 -5.77 -11.99 4.03
CA ASP A 63 -4.78 -13.01 4.32
C ASP A 63 -3.44 -12.32 4.58
N HIS A 64 -3.07 -12.22 5.86
CA HIS A 64 -1.87 -11.49 6.32
C HIS A 64 -0.61 -11.93 5.57
N ALA A 65 -0.46 -13.23 5.29
CA ALA A 65 0.70 -13.79 4.61
C ALA A 65 0.79 -13.39 3.13
N LYS A 66 -0.33 -12.96 2.53
CA LYS A 66 -0.44 -12.43 1.17
C LYS A 66 -0.44 -10.91 1.12
N CYS A 67 -0.45 -10.23 2.26
CA CYS A 67 -0.33 -8.77 2.33
C CYS A 67 1.14 -8.34 2.23
N PHE A 68 1.38 -7.29 1.42
CA PHE A 68 2.73 -6.77 1.18
C PHE A 68 2.82 -5.30 1.60
N LEU A 69 3.87 -4.98 2.37
CA LEU A 69 4.27 -3.62 2.66
C LEU A 69 5.50 -3.28 1.82
N VAL A 70 5.31 -2.41 0.82
CA VAL A 70 6.40 -1.92 -0.03
C VAL A 70 7.02 -0.69 0.63
N VAL A 71 8.31 -0.75 0.95
CA VAL A 71 9.02 0.33 1.67
C VAL A 71 10.33 0.70 0.99
N LYS A 72 10.79 1.93 1.21
CA LYS A 72 12.13 2.36 0.81
C LYS A 72 13.20 1.63 1.64
N PRO A 73 14.41 1.41 1.10
CA PRO A 73 15.50 0.71 1.80
C PRO A 73 15.77 1.25 3.21
N ASP A 74 15.80 2.58 3.37
CA ASP A 74 16.10 3.25 4.63
C ASP A 74 15.06 3.00 5.74
N LEU A 75 13.86 2.57 5.35
CA LEU A 75 12.73 2.34 6.27
C LEU A 75 12.49 0.85 6.54
N VAL A 76 13.24 -0.07 5.91
CA VAL A 76 13.03 -1.52 6.05
C VAL A 76 13.17 -1.96 7.50
N HIS A 77 14.17 -1.46 8.22
CA HIS A 77 14.40 -1.83 9.61
C HIS A 77 13.23 -1.41 10.50
N THR A 78 12.85 -0.13 10.46
CA THR A 78 11.70 0.40 11.21
C THR A 78 10.38 -0.28 10.82
N ALA A 79 10.19 -0.58 9.54
CA ALA A 79 9.01 -1.31 9.07
C ALA A 79 8.96 -2.72 9.65
N ARG A 80 10.09 -3.43 9.70
CA ARG A 80 10.18 -4.78 10.30
C ARG A 80 9.83 -4.78 11.77
N GLU A 81 10.28 -3.77 12.52
CA GLU A 81 9.95 -3.63 13.94
C GLU A 81 8.46 -3.34 14.14
N LEU A 82 7.91 -2.36 13.41
CA LEU A 82 6.51 -1.94 13.56
C LEU A 82 5.52 -3.01 13.13
N PHE A 83 5.83 -3.78 12.08
CA PHE A 83 4.95 -4.79 11.50
C PHE A 83 5.29 -6.22 11.92
N ALA A 84 6.22 -6.42 12.87
CA ALA A 84 6.65 -7.74 13.32
C ALA A 84 5.48 -8.63 13.78
N ALA A 85 4.47 -8.04 14.42
CA ALA A 85 3.29 -8.73 14.93
C ALA A 85 2.18 -8.93 13.88
N GLU A 86 2.26 -8.28 12.72
CA GLU A 86 1.17 -8.24 11.74
C GLU A 86 1.24 -9.37 10.72
N GLY A 87 2.36 -10.08 10.60
CA GLY A 87 2.51 -11.20 9.67
C GLY A 87 2.53 -10.82 8.19
N VAL A 88 2.70 -9.54 7.87
CA VAL A 88 2.78 -9.01 6.49
C VAL A 88 4.20 -9.14 5.92
N GLN A 89 4.31 -9.27 4.60
CA GLN A 89 5.60 -9.37 3.93
C GLN A 89 6.17 -7.98 3.59
N ILE A 90 7.37 -7.69 4.08
CA ILE A 90 8.05 -6.41 3.82
C ILE A 90 9.00 -6.56 2.64
N VAL A 91 8.76 -5.77 1.59
CA VAL A 91 9.53 -5.81 0.33
C VAL A 91 9.93 -4.40 -0.09
N MET A 92 10.95 -4.29 -0.95
CA MET A 92 11.39 -3.00 -1.50
C MET A 92 10.81 -2.71 -2.88
N GLY A 93 10.27 -3.74 -3.54
CA GLY A 93 9.56 -3.59 -4.80
C GLY A 93 8.74 -4.82 -5.15
N ARG A 94 7.63 -4.60 -5.87
CA ARG A 94 6.67 -5.62 -6.27
C ARG A 94 5.76 -5.11 -7.39
N ARG A 95 5.29 -6.04 -8.22
CA ARG A 95 4.21 -5.80 -9.18
C ARG A 95 2.91 -5.42 -8.45
N PHE A 96 2.28 -4.33 -8.86
CA PHE A 96 1.04 -3.84 -8.29
C PHE A 96 0.11 -3.39 -9.42
N VAL A 97 -1.11 -3.95 -9.47
CA VAL A 97 -2.19 -3.73 -10.46
C VAL A 97 -1.72 -3.06 -11.77
N GLY A 98 -1.28 -3.88 -12.73
CA GLY A 98 -0.87 -3.40 -14.06
C GLY A 98 0.49 -2.69 -14.14
N GLY A 99 1.16 -2.46 -13.00
CA GLY A 99 2.45 -1.78 -12.92
C GLY A 99 3.42 -2.39 -11.91
N TYR A 100 4.46 -1.62 -11.59
CA TYR A 100 5.52 -1.98 -10.63
C TYR A 100 5.72 -0.85 -9.62
N MET A 101 5.75 -1.21 -8.34
CA MET A 101 6.09 -0.32 -7.23
C MET A 101 7.46 -0.72 -6.69
N GLY A 102 8.41 0.21 -6.58
CA GLY A 102 9.77 -0.07 -6.13
C GLY A 102 10.78 0.83 -6.83
N ASP A 103 12.03 0.36 -6.92
CA ASP A 103 13.09 1.11 -7.59
C ASP A 103 13.01 1.01 -9.13
N GLU A 104 13.78 1.87 -9.80
CA GLU A 104 13.80 1.97 -11.26
C GLU A 104 14.37 0.72 -11.94
N THR A 105 15.31 0.02 -11.30
CA THR A 105 15.89 -1.21 -11.84
C THR A 105 14.83 -2.32 -11.84
N GLY A 106 14.09 -2.45 -10.73
CA GLY A 106 12.95 -3.34 -10.63
C GLY A 106 11.85 -3.03 -11.65
N ARG A 107 11.55 -1.74 -11.88
CA ARG A 107 10.58 -1.29 -12.89
C ARG A 107 11.05 -1.64 -14.31
N ALA A 108 12.31 -1.40 -14.64
CA ALA A 108 12.87 -1.70 -15.96
C ALA A 108 12.86 -3.20 -16.27
N ALA A 109 13.16 -4.04 -15.27
CA ALA A 109 13.05 -5.49 -15.38
C ALA A 109 11.61 -5.93 -15.66
N PHE A 110 10.62 -5.36 -14.94
CA PHE A 110 9.21 -5.65 -15.17
C PHE A 110 8.75 -5.25 -16.58
N LEU A 111 9.17 -4.08 -17.08
CA LEU A 111 8.82 -3.63 -18.43
C LEU A 111 9.44 -4.52 -19.50
N ARG A 112 10.68 -4.98 -19.31
CA ARG A 112 11.35 -5.90 -20.24
C ARG A 112 10.61 -7.23 -20.36
N GLU A 113 10.23 -7.84 -19.23
CA GLU A 113 9.42 -9.07 -19.18
C GLU A 113 8.12 -8.94 -19.99
N LYS A 114 7.52 -7.74 -20.03
CA LYS A 114 6.25 -7.48 -20.72
C LYS A 114 6.39 -7.21 -22.23
N VAL A 115 7.57 -6.82 -22.71
CA VAL A 115 7.81 -6.47 -24.13
C VAL A 115 8.36 -7.65 -24.92
N GLU A 116 9.09 -8.57 -24.26
CA GLU A 116 9.64 -9.77 -24.88
C GLU A 116 8.68 -10.99 -24.82
N GLY A 117 7.43 -10.77 -24.40
CA GLY A 117 6.39 -11.80 -24.25
C GLY A 117 5.26 -11.70 -25.28
#